data_AF-A0A2L0QVF2-F1
#
_entry.id   AF-A0A2L0QVF2-F1
#
_cell.length_a   1.000
_cell.length_b   1.000
_cell.length_c   1.000
_cell.angle_alpha   90.00
_cell.angle_beta   90.00
_cell.angle_gamma   90.00
#
_symmetry.space_group_name_H-M   'P 1'
#
loop_
_entity.id
_entity.type
_entity.pdbx_description
1 polymer ?
#
loop_
_entity_poly.entity_id
_entity_poly.type
_entity_poly.pdbx_seq_one_letter_code
_entity_poly.pdbx_strand_id
1 'polypeptide(L)'
;MDLQPEYSIDEIAEASEAVKHAPGGVNEDLLVDGLYLGAFAAGLEARLLPEAMQWTAEQQNAILMFRSTGRSFREVMGLAAGKMLRARWLDRYFHGVCPLDADPRNANIALIGPLEELAMSAVIDVRFVVQVIRETIPSGRHDLLEKLAATSRDEQLRTRLED
;
A
#
# COMPACT_ATOMS: atom_id res chain seq x y z
N MET A 1 -24.18 -7.61 12.53
CA MET A 1 -23.78 -6.20 12.69
C MET A 1 -24.50 -5.45 11.60
N ASP A 2 -25.51 -4.65 11.97
CA ASP A 2 -26.14 -3.75 11.02
C ASP A 2 -25.16 -2.61 10.75
N LEU A 3 -24.67 -2.54 9.51
CA LEU A 3 -23.87 -1.42 9.02
C LEU A 3 -24.80 -0.22 8.94
N GLN A 4 -24.80 0.62 9.97
CA GLN A 4 -25.40 1.95 9.81
C GLN A 4 -24.53 2.75 8.85
N PRO A 5 -25.12 3.38 7.82
CA PRO A 5 -24.36 4.28 6.96
C PRO A 5 -23.79 5.41 7.83
N GLU A 6 -22.50 5.65 7.66
CA GLU A 6 -21.71 6.64 8.41
C GLU A 6 -22.18 8.08 8.16
N TYR A 7 -23.01 8.28 7.13
CA TYR A 7 -23.63 9.55 6.76
C TYR A 7 -25.15 9.40 6.66
N SER A 8 -25.86 10.40 7.17
CA SER A 8 -27.30 10.56 7.04
C SER A 8 -27.71 11.01 5.64
N ILE A 9 -28.97 10.76 5.26
CA ILE A 9 -29.54 11.21 3.99
C ILE A 9 -29.45 12.74 3.85
N ASP A 10 -29.58 13.47 4.96
CA ASP A 10 -29.54 14.93 5.00
C ASP A 10 -28.13 15.46 4.66
N GLU A 11 -27.07 14.82 5.17
CA GLU A 11 -25.68 15.19 4.86
C GLU A 11 -25.34 14.97 3.37
N ILE A 12 -25.89 13.91 2.77
CA ILE A 12 -25.74 13.64 1.33
C ILE A 12 -26.48 14.71 0.50
N ALA A 13 -27.68 15.10 0.93
CA ALA A 13 -28.46 16.13 0.26
C ALA A 13 -27.76 17.50 0.33
N GLU A 14 -27.20 17.85 1.48
CA GLU A 14 -26.49 19.11 1.69
C GLU A 14 -25.22 19.19 0.84
N ALA A 15 -24.41 18.12 0.81
CA ALA A 15 -23.24 18.03 -0.05
C ALA A 15 -23.62 18.11 -1.54
N SER A 16 -24.70 17.43 -1.95
CA SER A 16 -25.20 17.49 -3.33
C SER A 16 -25.64 18.90 -3.72
N GLU A 17 -26.22 19.66 -2.79
CA GLU A 17 -26.74 20.99 -3.08
C GLU A 17 -25.63 22.06 -3.09
N ALA A 18 -24.64 21.92 -2.22
CA ALA A 18 -23.40 22.68 -2.27
C ALA A 18 -22.66 22.52 -3.61
N VAL A 19 -22.65 21.29 -4.16
CA VAL A 19 -22.08 20.99 -5.48
C VAL A 19 -22.85 21.70 -6.60
N LYS A 20 -24.19 21.64 -6.61
CA LYS A 20 -25.01 22.33 -7.64
C LYS A 20 -24.85 23.85 -7.63
N HIS A 21 -24.50 24.43 -6.48
CA HIS A 21 -24.41 25.88 -6.29
C HIS A 21 -22.96 26.40 -6.30
N ALA A 22 -21.98 25.54 -6.60
CA ALA A 22 -20.58 25.92 -6.66
C ALA A 22 -20.32 26.91 -7.82
N PRO A 23 -19.68 28.07 -7.54
CA PRO A 23 -19.41 29.07 -8.56
C PRO A 23 -18.38 28.53 -9.57
N GLY A 24 -18.76 28.50 -10.85
CA GLY A 24 -17.93 27.96 -11.94
C GLY A 24 -18.49 26.71 -12.61
N GLY A 25 -19.59 26.14 -12.08
CA GLY A 25 -20.12 24.86 -12.54
C GLY A 25 -19.28 23.70 -12.02
N VAL A 26 -19.92 22.55 -11.85
CA VAL A 26 -19.24 21.33 -11.42
C VAL A 26 -18.56 20.72 -12.62
N ASN A 27 -17.24 20.63 -12.60
CA ASN A 27 -16.56 19.74 -13.53
C ASN A 27 -16.89 18.31 -13.08
N GLU A 28 -17.84 17.68 -13.75
CA GLU A 28 -18.34 16.33 -13.43
C GLU A 28 -17.19 15.30 -13.37
N ASP A 29 -16.17 15.45 -14.23
CA ASP A 29 -15.01 14.56 -14.22
C ASP A 29 -14.20 14.69 -12.92
N LEU A 30 -13.98 15.92 -12.44
CA LEU A 30 -13.29 16.16 -11.16
C LEU A 30 -14.11 15.67 -9.97
N LEU A 31 -15.43 15.79 -10.01
CA LEU A 31 -16.32 15.24 -8.97
C LEU A 31 -16.25 13.72 -8.93
N VAL A 32 -16.31 13.07 -10.10
CA VAL A 32 -16.24 11.61 -10.22
C VAL A 32 -14.87 11.09 -9.78
N ASP A 33 -13.78 11.77 -10.14
CA ASP A 33 -12.43 11.44 -9.68
C ASP A 33 -12.28 11.60 -8.16
N GLY A 34 -12.81 12.70 -7.61
CA GLY A 34 -12.83 12.94 -6.16
C GLY A 34 -13.60 11.87 -5.39
N LEU A 35 -14.80 11.51 -5.85
CA LEU A 35 -15.61 10.43 -5.24
C LEU A 35 -14.92 9.08 -5.36
N TYR A 36 -14.29 8.78 -6.50
CA TYR A 36 -13.53 7.55 -6.69
C TYR A 36 -12.35 7.46 -5.72
N LEU A 37 -11.54 8.53 -5.59
CA LEU A 37 -10.41 8.59 -4.67
C LEU A 37 -10.85 8.55 -3.20
N GLY A 38 -11.97 9.18 -2.85
CA GLY A 38 -12.55 9.11 -1.51
C GLY A 38 -12.97 7.68 -1.14
N ALA A 39 -13.71 7.01 -2.02
CA ALA A 39 -14.08 5.60 -1.85
C ALA A 39 -12.84 4.68 -1.80
N PHE A 40 -11.81 5.01 -2.58
CA PHE A 40 -10.54 4.30 -2.59
C PHE A 40 -9.82 4.38 -1.24
N ALA A 41 -9.68 5.59 -0.70
CA ALA A 41 -9.03 5.81 0.58
C ALA A 41 -9.79 5.14 1.73
N ALA A 42 -11.12 5.28 1.77
CA ALA A 42 -11.96 4.59 2.75
C ALA A 42 -11.81 3.06 2.68
N GLY A 43 -11.76 2.51 1.46
CA GLY A 43 -11.52 1.07 1.25
C GLY A 43 -10.11 0.59 1.64
N LEU A 44 -9.12 1.48 1.70
CA LEU A 44 -7.77 1.18 2.19
C LEU A 44 -7.71 1.32 3.70
N GLU A 45 -8.37 2.32 4.28
CA GLU A 45 -8.45 2.55 5.72
C GLU A 45 -9.14 1.38 6.43
N ALA A 46 -10.23 0.85 5.87
CA ALA A 46 -10.88 -0.37 6.34
C ALA A 46 -9.96 -1.61 6.35
N ARG A 47 -8.83 -1.57 5.63
CA ARG A 47 -7.78 -2.59 5.65
C ARG A 47 -6.64 -2.28 6.66
N LEU A 48 -6.92 -1.44 7.66
CA LEU A 48 -6.03 -1.06 8.77
C LEU A 48 -4.80 -0.24 8.34
N LEU A 49 -5.00 0.68 7.40
CA LEU A 49 -3.95 1.55 6.88
C LEU A 49 -4.23 3.00 7.33
N PRO A 50 -3.73 3.44 8.51
CA PRO A 50 -4.03 4.77 9.06
C PRO A 50 -3.51 5.94 8.21
N GLU A 51 -2.61 5.69 7.25
CA GLU A 51 -2.12 6.69 6.30
C GLU A 51 -2.84 6.64 4.93
N ALA A 52 -3.98 5.92 4.81
CA ALA A 52 -4.64 5.64 3.55
C ALA A 52 -5.04 6.90 2.76
N MET A 53 -5.56 7.92 3.44
CA MET A 53 -5.94 9.20 2.83
C MET A 53 -4.73 9.92 2.24
N GLN A 54 -3.66 10.05 3.01
CA GLN A 54 -2.43 10.71 2.57
C GLN A 54 -1.79 9.94 1.39
N TRP A 55 -1.67 8.62 1.50
CA TRP A 55 -1.11 7.79 0.44
C TRP A 55 -1.94 7.86 -0.84
N THR A 56 -3.28 7.85 -0.72
CA THR A 56 -4.18 7.98 -1.87
C THR A 56 -4.00 9.31 -2.58
N ALA A 57 -3.83 10.41 -1.83
CA ALA A 57 -3.55 11.72 -2.40
C ALA A 57 -2.18 11.76 -3.13
N GLU A 58 -1.14 11.18 -2.53
CA GLU A 58 0.19 11.08 -3.14
C GLU A 58 0.19 10.23 -4.41
N GLN A 59 -0.68 9.23 -4.50
CA GLN A 59 -0.76 8.27 -5.61
C GLN A 59 -1.92 8.52 -6.58
N GLN A 60 -2.63 9.65 -6.45
CA GLN A 60 -3.88 9.92 -7.16
C GLN A 60 -3.77 9.71 -8.68
N ASN A 61 -2.70 10.20 -9.31
CA ASN A 61 -2.51 10.09 -10.76
C ASN A 61 -2.36 8.63 -11.21
N ALA A 62 -1.64 7.81 -10.44
CA ALA A 62 -1.48 6.40 -10.74
C ALA A 62 -2.80 5.64 -10.56
N ILE A 63 -3.57 5.95 -9.51
CA ILE A 63 -4.87 5.35 -9.23
C ILE A 63 -5.88 5.67 -10.34
N LEU A 64 -5.98 6.94 -10.73
CA LEU A 64 -6.87 7.39 -11.81
C LEU A 64 -6.45 6.83 -13.17
N MET A 65 -5.15 6.69 -13.42
CA MET A 65 -4.64 6.01 -14.62
C MET A 65 -5.04 4.52 -14.64
N PHE A 66 -5.00 3.81 -13.51
CA PHE A 66 -5.46 2.42 -13.48
C PHE A 66 -6.96 2.30 -13.76
N ARG A 67 -7.76 3.24 -13.26
CA ARG A 67 -9.18 3.33 -13.58
C ARG A 67 -9.40 3.54 -15.09
N SER A 68 -8.65 4.44 -15.73
CA SER A 68 -8.79 4.72 -17.16
C SER A 68 -8.35 3.55 -18.05
N THR A 69 -7.51 2.64 -17.56
CA THR A 69 -7.16 1.38 -18.25
C THR A 69 -8.24 0.30 -18.21
N GLY A 70 -9.41 0.58 -17.61
CA GLY A 70 -10.54 -0.34 -17.55
C GLY A 70 -10.46 -1.39 -16.44
N ARG A 71 -9.51 -1.28 -15.51
CA ARG A 71 -9.43 -2.15 -14.33
C ARG A 71 -10.60 -1.88 -13.39
N SER A 72 -11.17 -2.93 -12.83
CA SER A 72 -12.22 -2.82 -11.83
C SER A 72 -11.69 -2.19 -10.54
N PHE A 73 -12.57 -1.52 -9.79
CA PHE A 73 -12.24 -0.93 -8.49
C PHE A 73 -11.55 -1.95 -7.56
N ARG A 74 -12.04 -3.19 -7.51
CA ARG A 74 -11.45 -4.26 -6.68
C ARG A 74 -10.01 -4.57 -7.06
N GLU A 75 -9.69 -4.60 -8.35
CA GLU A 75 -8.32 -4.86 -8.83
C GLU A 75 -7.38 -3.71 -8.47
N VAL A 76 -7.80 -2.46 -8.69
CA VAL A 76 -6.98 -1.29 -8.35
C VAL A 76 -6.74 -1.23 -6.85
N MET A 77 -7.78 -1.49 -6.05
CA MET A 77 -7.69 -1.57 -4.59
C MET A 77 -6.72 -2.66 -4.12
N GLY A 78 -6.77 -3.86 -4.70
CA GLY A 78 -5.87 -4.95 -4.34
C GLY A 78 -4.41 -4.63 -4.65
N LEU A 79 -4.16 -4.02 -5.81
CA LEU A 79 -2.81 -3.58 -6.20
C LEU A 79 -2.27 -2.48 -5.30
N ALA A 80 -3.10 -1.50 -4.94
CA ALA A 80 -2.68 -0.42 -4.05
C ALA A 80 -2.45 -0.91 -2.63
N ALA A 81 -3.32 -1.77 -2.09
CA ALA A 81 -3.12 -2.37 -0.78
C ALA A 81 -1.79 -3.14 -0.73
N GLY A 82 -1.48 -3.94 -1.76
CA GLY A 82 -0.19 -4.63 -1.87
C GLY A 82 1.01 -3.68 -1.95
N LYS A 83 0.90 -2.60 -2.75
CA LYS A 83 1.95 -1.56 -2.84
C LYS A 83 2.16 -0.83 -1.51
N MET A 84 1.08 -0.44 -0.83
CA MET A 84 1.16 0.28 0.43
C MET A 84 1.73 -0.60 1.56
N LEU A 85 1.30 -1.85 1.66
CA LEU A 85 1.87 -2.82 2.60
C LEU A 85 3.38 -3.03 2.34
N ARG A 86 3.77 -3.18 1.07
CA ARG A 86 5.17 -3.28 0.67
C ARG A 86 5.97 -2.04 1.07
N ALA A 87 5.45 -0.85 0.77
CA ALA A 87 6.10 0.41 1.11
C ALA A 87 6.32 0.55 2.62
N ARG A 88 5.31 0.23 3.44
CA ARG A 88 5.42 0.27 4.92
C ARG A 88 6.40 -0.78 5.45
N TRP A 89 6.41 -1.97 4.87
CA TRP A 89 7.35 -3.02 5.26
C TRP A 89 8.79 -2.59 4.98
N LEU A 90 9.07 -2.07 3.78
CA LEU A 90 10.37 -1.54 3.41
C LEU A 90 10.79 -0.37 4.29
N ASP A 91 9.87 0.55 4.59
CA ASP A 91 10.14 1.69 5.45
C ASP A 91 10.57 1.26 6.86
N ARG A 92 9.84 0.30 7.47
CA ARG A 92 10.22 -0.31 8.75
C ARG A 92 11.60 -0.99 8.68
N TYR A 93 11.90 -1.68 7.58
CA TYR A 93 13.21 -2.29 7.39
C TYR A 93 14.32 -1.23 7.35
N PHE A 94 14.19 -0.19 6.52
CA PHE A 94 15.23 0.83 6.38
C PHE A 94 15.41 1.65 7.65
N HIS A 95 14.32 2.02 8.32
CA HIS A 95 14.39 2.66 9.63
C HIS A 95 15.07 1.75 10.67
N GLY A 96 14.80 0.45 10.60
CA GLY A 96 15.42 -0.56 11.44
C GLY A 96 16.93 -0.71 11.17
N VAL A 97 17.40 -0.69 9.93
CA VAL A 97 18.82 -0.96 9.63
C VAL A 97 19.67 0.32 9.60
N CYS A 98 19.09 1.44 9.17
CA CYS A 98 19.78 2.70 8.91
C CYS A 98 19.00 3.91 9.48
N PRO A 99 18.86 4.02 10.82
CA PRO A 99 18.00 5.03 11.45
C PRO A 99 18.49 6.49 11.31
N LEU A 100 19.74 6.72 10.89
CA LEU A 100 20.39 8.03 10.87
C LEU A 100 20.87 8.47 9.47
N ASP A 101 20.58 7.69 8.43
CA ASP A 101 21.05 7.98 7.07
C ASP A 101 20.06 8.88 6.33
N ALA A 102 20.59 9.86 5.58
CA ALA A 102 19.76 10.80 4.82
C ALA A 102 19.04 10.14 3.63
N ASP A 103 19.58 9.01 3.11
CA ASP A 103 18.94 8.20 2.08
C ASP A 103 19.39 6.72 2.14
N PRO A 104 18.80 5.91 3.03
CA PRO A 104 19.19 4.51 3.22
C PRO A 104 18.82 3.62 2.03
N ARG A 105 17.93 4.07 1.13
CA ARG A 105 17.51 3.30 -0.04
C ARG A 105 18.59 3.27 -1.11
N ASN A 106 19.25 4.42 -1.36
CA ASN A 106 20.34 4.49 -2.32
C ASN A 106 21.57 3.67 -1.90
N ALA A 107 21.89 3.66 -0.60
CA ALA A 107 23.00 2.86 -0.06
C ALA A 107 22.74 1.33 -0.11
N ASN A 108 21.47 0.91 -0.22
CA ASN A 108 21.06 -0.49 -0.16
C ASN A 108 20.27 -0.91 -1.41
N ILE A 109 20.50 -0.27 -2.56
CA ILE A 109 19.71 -0.51 -3.78
C ILE A 109 19.71 -1.98 -4.22
N ALA A 110 20.85 -2.67 -4.03
CA ALA A 110 21.00 -4.10 -4.32
C ALA A 110 20.12 -5.00 -3.44
N LEU A 111 19.65 -4.52 -2.29
CA LEU A 111 18.78 -5.27 -1.38
C LEU A 111 17.29 -5.06 -1.69
N ILE A 112 16.93 -4.03 -2.46
CA ILE A 112 15.52 -3.65 -2.68
C ILE A 112 14.72 -4.79 -3.30
N GLY A 113 15.21 -5.43 -4.37
CA GLY A 113 14.51 -6.53 -5.03
C GLY A 113 14.13 -7.67 -4.06
N PRO A 114 15.10 -8.30 -3.37
CA PRO A 114 14.82 -9.34 -2.38
C PRO A 114 13.91 -8.89 -1.23
N LEU A 115 14.06 -7.64 -0.76
CA LEU A 115 13.20 -7.08 0.30
C LEU A 115 11.75 -6.88 -0.17
N GLU A 116 11.55 -6.47 -1.42
CA GLU A 116 10.21 -6.36 -2.01
C GLU A 116 9.52 -7.72 -2.13
N GLU A 117 10.25 -8.76 -2.50
CA GLU A 117 9.74 -10.12 -2.54
C GLU A 117 9.34 -10.61 -1.15
N LEU A 118 10.19 -10.38 -0.14
CA LEU A 118 9.89 -10.72 1.25
C LEU A 118 8.65 -9.99 1.77
N ALA A 119 8.53 -8.70 1.48
CA ALA A 119 7.37 -7.90 1.86
C ALA A 119 6.05 -8.41 1.24
N MET A 120 6.12 -9.01 0.05
CA MET A 120 4.96 -9.64 -0.61
C MET A 120 4.58 -11.00 -0.03
N SER A 121 5.52 -11.69 0.63
CA SER A 121 5.26 -13.02 1.18
C SER A 121 4.32 -12.99 2.39
N ALA A 122 4.33 -11.90 3.18
CA ALA A 122 3.65 -11.76 4.48
C ALA A 122 3.96 -12.86 5.52
N VAL A 123 4.81 -13.84 5.20
CA VAL A 123 5.18 -14.97 6.08
C VAL A 123 6.25 -14.55 7.09
N ILE A 124 7.17 -13.67 6.68
CA ILE A 124 8.35 -13.31 7.48
C ILE A 124 8.18 -11.90 8.08
N ASP A 125 8.23 -11.82 9.42
CA ASP A 125 8.14 -10.54 10.16
C ASP A 125 9.36 -9.65 9.86
N VAL A 126 9.11 -8.37 9.56
CA VAL A 126 10.15 -7.39 9.23
C VAL A 126 11.20 -7.23 10.35
N ARG A 127 10.82 -7.39 11.62
CA ARG A 127 11.74 -7.28 12.78
C ARG A 127 12.77 -8.39 12.78
N PHE A 128 12.36 -9.61 12.42
CA PHE A 128 13.27 -10.74 12.25
C PHE A 128 14.29 -10.41 11.15
N VAL A 129 13.84 -9.95 9.98
CA VAL A 129 14.74 -9.59 8.87
C VAL A 129 15.73 -8.49 9.28
N VAL A 130 15.26 -7.45 9.97
CA VAL A 130 16.12 -6.37 10.50
C VAL A 130 17.19 -6.92 11.44
N GLN A 131 16.81 -7.82 12.37
CA GLN A 131 17.75 -8.40 13.31
C GLN A 131 18.84 -9.22 12.61
N VAL A 132 18.45 -10.16 11.75
CA VAL A 132 19.43 -11.04 11.07
C VAL A 132 20.35 -10.23 10.16
N ILE A 133 19.84 -9.19 9.49
CA ILE A 133 20.66 -8.33 8.64
C ILE A 133 21.70 -7.53 9.44
N ARG A 134 21.33 -7.02 10.62
CA ARG A 134 22.27 -6.32 11.50
C ARG A 134 23.41 -7.22 11.97
N GLU A 135 23.12 -8.50 12.22
CA GLU A 135 24.10 -9.51 12.63
C GLU A 135 24.93 -10.07 11.46
N THR A 136 24.51 -9.82 10.21
CA THR A 136 25.18 -10.31 9.00
C THR A 136 26.20 -9.31 8.48
N ILE A 137 27.40 -9.81 8.15
CA ILE A 137 28.45 -9.01 7.49
C ILE A 137 27.94 -8.42 6.16
N PRO A 138 28.32 -7.18 5.78
CA PRO A 138 27.75 -6.50 4.62
C PRO A 138 27.75 -7.32 3.31
N SER A 139 28.85 -8.05 3.04
CA SER A 139 29.00 -8.84 1.81
C SER A 139 28.05 -10.04 1.71
N GLY A 140 27.46 -10.51 2.82
CA GLY A 140 26.56 -11.67 2.83
C GLY A 140 25.07 -11.32 2.90
N ARG A 141 24.73 -10.04 3.00
CA ARG A 141 23.34 -9.59 3.24
C ARG A 141 22.41 -9.86 2.06
N HIS A 142 22.91 -9.70 0.83
CA HIS A 142 22.12 -9.93 -0.37
C HIS A 142 21.73 -11.41 -0.50
N ASP A 143 22.71 -12.31 -0.51
CA ASP A 143 22.48 -13.77 -0.58
C ASP A 143 21.56 -14.29 0.54
N LEU A 144 21.70 -13.72 1.76
CA LEU A 144 20.80 -14.05 2.87
C LEU A 144 19.35 -13.66 2.55
N LEU A 145 19.12 -12.44 2.07
CA LEU A 145 17.77 -11.97 1.74
C LEU A 145 17.16 -12.75 0.58
N GLU A 146 17.95 -13.09 -0.44
CA GLU A 146 17.49 -13.96 -1.54
C GLU A 146 17.07 -15.34 -1.03
N LYS A 147 17.85 -15.95 -0.14
CA LYS A 147 17.51 -17.24 0.48
C LYS A 147 16.23 -17.14 1.30
N LEU A 148 16.09 -16.11 2.13
CA LEU A 148 14.87 -15.87 2.90
C LEU A 148 13.65 -15.67 1.98
N ALA A 149 13.81 -14.90 0.90
CA ALA A 149 12.76 -14.68 -0.09
C ALA A 149 12.35 -16.00 -0.78
N ALA A 150 13.32 -16.83 -1.17
CA ALA A 150 13.08 -18.13 -1.77
C ALA A 150 12.34 -19.08 -0.82
N THR A 151 12.79 -19.20 0.44
CA THR A 151 12.12 -20.03 1.45
C THR A 151 10.68 -19.60 1.71
N SER A 152 10.40 -18.29 1.68
CA SER A 152 9.02 -17.80 1.83
C SER A 152 8.09 -18.25 0.70
N ARG A 153 8.61 -18.41 -0.53
CA ARG A 153 7.84 -18.91 -1.68
C ARG A 153 7.55 -20.39 -1.55
N ASP A 154 8.53 -21.17 -1.11
CA ASP A 154 8.37 -22.61 -0.91
C ASP A 154 7.32 -22.91 0.15
N GLU A 155 7.29 -22.16 1.26
CA GLU A 155 6.26 -22.35 2.28
C GLU A 155 4.86 -21.98 1.76
N GLN A 156 4.72 -20.89 0.99
CA GLN A 156 3.45 -20.56 0.33
C GLN A 156 3.00 -21.62 -0.68
N LEU A 157 3.93 -22.17 -1.47
CA LEU A 157 3.67 -23.26 -2.40
C LEU A 157 3.24 -24.52 -1.65
N ARG A 158 3.86 -24.81 -0.50
CA ARG A 158 3.53 -25.96 0.34
C ARG A 158 2.13 -25.82 0.94
N THR A 159 1.78 -24.68 1.55
CA THR A 159 0.43 -24.44 2.08
C THR A 159 -0.64 -24.55 0.98
N ARG A 160 -0.36 -24.09 -0.24
CA ARG A 160 -1.30 -24.19 -1.38
C ARG A 160 -1.44 -25.57 -1.99
N LEU A 161 -0.53 -26.50 -1.71
CA LEU A 161 -0.59 -27.90 -2.15
C LEU A 161 -1.22 -28.81 -1.09
N GLU A 162 -1.28 -28.35 0.16
CA GLU A 162 -1.92 -29.05 1.29
C GLU A 162 -3.43 -28.73 1.41
N ASP A 163 -3.90 -27.65 0.76
CA ASP A 163 -5.31 -27.26 0.61
C ASP A 163 -5.94 -27.78 -0.70
#